data_AF-A0A2P4ZKY9-F1
#
_entry.id   AF-A0A2P4ZKY9-F1
#
_cell.length_a   1.000
_cell.length_b   1.000
_cell.length_c   1.000
_cell.angle_alpha   90.00
_cell.angle_beta   90.00
_cell.angle_gamma   90.00
#
_symmetry.space_group_name_H-M   'P 1'
#
loop_
_entity.id
_entity.type
_entity.pdbx_description
1 polymer ?
#
loop_
_entity_poly.entity_id
_entity_poly.type
_entity_poly.pdbx_seq_one_letter_code
_entity_poly.pdbx_strand_id
1 'polypeptide(L)'
;MPRLGGFADFNPEKDIPSLNGKVVLITGGTAGLGKQSVQALAKHAPQHIYFTGRNQKAADIVINDIKAESPGVELTFLEMDFSSLESVKAGINKFAHDRLDILMCNAGVMAVPPAVSKDGFEVHFAINHLAHAMIIHQLLPVLSKTAEAPNSDVRVICLTSEGWKGHPSGGVLYDKVRTEKGGMPVWLYRYG
;
A
#
# COMPACT_ATOMS: atom_id res chain seq x y z
N MET A 1 29.25 -9.27 -4.54
CA MET A 1 27.85 -9.45 -4.08
C MET A 1 27.87 -9.64 -2.57
N PRO A 2 27.24 -8.77 -1.76
CA PRO A 2 26.98 -9.13 -0.38
C PRO A 2 26.00 -10.31 -0.40
N ARG A 3 26.31 -11.37 0.35
CA ARG A 3 25.39 -12.49 0.58
C ARG A 3 24.14 -11.91 1.24
N LEU A 4 22.95 -12.32 0.77
CA LEU A 4 21.69 -12.13 1.49
C LEU A 4 21.81 -12.88 2.82
N GLY A 5 22.37 -12.22 3.83
CA GLY A 5 22.54 -12.74 5.17
C GLY A 5 21.26 -12.53 5.96
N GLY A 6 20.64 -13.66 6.36
CA GLY A 6 19.57 -13.71 7.34
C GLY A 6 18.18 -13.78 6.73
N PHE A 7 17.66 -15.00 6.54
CA PHE A 7 16.23 -15.18 6.80
C PHE A 7 16.04 -14.81 8.27
N ALA A 8 15.29 -13.75 8.55
CA ALA A 8 14.74 -13.60 9.89
C ALA A 8 13.83 -14.80 10.11
N ASP A 9 14.03 -15.53 11.21
CA ASP A 9 13.08 -16.55 11.68
C ASP A 9 11.82 -15.83 12.17
N PHE A 10 11.03 -15.34 11.22
CA PHE A 10 9.82 -14.56 11.46
C PHE A 10 8.61 -15.46 11.25
N ASN A 11 7.84 -15.63 12.31
CA ASN A 11 6.55 -16.29 12.30
C ASN A 11 5.44 -15.25 12.49
N PRO A 12 4.62 -14.94 11.47
CA PRO A 12 3.57 -13.93 11.56
C PRO A 12 2.50 -14.24 12.61
N GLU A 13 2.36 -15.49 13.06
CA GLU A 13 1.40 -15.86 14.11
C GLU A 13 1.90 -15.50 15.52
N LYS A 14 3.22 -15.37 15.71
CA LYS A 14 3.84 -15.18 17.03
C LYS A 14 4.56 -13.84 17.19
N ASP A 15 5.16 -13.36 16.10
CA ASP A 15 6.10 -12.23 16.15
C ASP A 15 5.44 -10.89 15.82
N ILE A 16 4.24 -10.91 15.22
CA ILE A 16 3.41 -9.71 15.16
C ILE A 16 2.84 -9.49 16.57
N PRO A 17 3.10 -8.33 17.20
CA PRO A 17 2.56 -8.04 18.52
C PRO A 17 1.05 -7.77 18.44
N SER A 18 0.38 -7.79 19.61
CA SER A 18 -1.03 -7.40 19.67
C SER A 18 -1.26 -6.01 19.06
N LEU A 19 -2.29 -5.92 18.24
CA LEU A 19 -2.73 -4.69 17.59
C LEU A 19 -3.99 -4.11 18.25
N ASN A 20 -4.34 -4.54 19.46
CA ASN A 20 -5.52 -4.05 20.17
C ASN A 20 -5.56 -2.51 20.20
N GLY A 21 -6.67 -1.93 19.74
CA GLY A 21 -6.87 -0.47 19.68
C GLY A 21 -6.12 0.25 18.56
N LYS A 22 -5.46 -0.49 17.65
CA LYS A 22 -4.72 0.04 16.50
C LYS A 22 -5.59 0.10 15.25
N VAL A 23 -5.38 1.15 14.46
CA VAL A 23 -6.00 1.33 13.14
C VAL A 23 -4.94 1.12 12.06
N VAL A 24 -5.27 0.31 11.05
CA VAL A 24 -4.36 -0.09 9.97
C VAL A 24 -4.96 0.29 8.61
N LEU A 25 -4.16 0.80 7.67
CA LEU A 25 -4.52 0.98 6.26
C LEU A 25 -3.53 0.22 5.37
N ILE A 26 -4.03 -0.68 4.52
CA ILE A 26 -3.22 -1.43 3.55
C ILE A 26 -3.69 -1.12 2.13
N THR A 27 -2.83 -0.54 1.30
CA THR A 27 -3.17 -0.32 -0.11
C THR A 27 -3.04 -1.62 -0.90
N GLY A 28 -3.99 -1.91 -1.81
CA GLY A 28 -3.96 -3.13 -2.63
C GLY A 28 -4.22 -4.41 -1.83
N GLY A 29 -5.12 -4.37 -0.85
CA GLY A 29 -5.43 -5.47 0.07
C GLY A 29 -6.36 -6.55 -0.49
N THR A 30 -6.78 -6.48 -1.75
CA THR A 30 -7.70 -7.47 -2.35
C THR A 30 -6.99 -8.67 -2.99
N ALA A 31 -5.65 -8.64 -3.14
CA ALA A 31 -4.88 -9.72 -3.76
C ALA A 31 -3.42 -9.77 -3.27
N GLY A 32 -2.72 -10.85 -3.61
CA GLY A 32 -1.28 -10.99 -3.40
C GLY A 32 -0.84 -10.73 -1.95
N LEU A 33 0.31 -10.05 -1.81
CA LEU A 33 0.91 -9.71 -0.51
C LEU A 33 0.00 -8.81 0.33
N GLY A 34 -0.74 -7.89 -0.30
CA GLY A 34 -1.69 -7.04 0.40
C GLY A 34 -2.78 -7.86 1.08
N LYS A 35 -3.43 -8.80 0.37
CA LYS A 35 -4.43 -9.70 0.95
C LYS A 35 -3.86 -10.51 2.12
N GLN A 36 -2.68 -11.10 1.93
CA GLN A 36 -2.04 -11.88 3.00
C GLN A 36 -1.70 -11.00 4.21
N SER A 37 -1.33 -9.74 4.00
CA SER A 37 -1.06 -8.79 5.08
C SER A 37 -2.34 -8.43 5.86
N VAL A 38 -3.46 -8.19 5.16
CA VAL A 38 -4.77 -7.96 5.82
C VAL A 38 -5.14 -9.18 6.67
N GLN A 39 -5.04 -10.39 6.12
CA GLN A 39 -5.36 -11.64 6.82
C GLN A 39 -4.45 -11.88 8.02
N ALA A 40 -3.13 -11.71 7.86
CA ALA A 40 -2.18 -11.91 8.94
C ALA A 40 -2.39 -10.90 10.08
N LEU A 41 -2.56 -9.62 9.77
CA LEU A 41 -2.74 -8.57 10.78
C LEU A 41 -4.09 -8.70 11.50
N ALA A 42 -5.15 -9.17 10.84
CA ALA A 42 -6.45 -9.36 11.48
C ALA A 42 -6.41 -10.35 12.65
N LYS A 43 -5.54 -11.37 12.59
CA LYS A 43 -5.37 -12.37 13.67
C LYS A 43 -4.83 -11.76 14.98
N HIS A 44 -4.31 -10.54 14.94
CA HIS A 44 -3.72 -9.83 16.07
C HIS A 44 -4.63 -8.78 16.69
N ALA A 45 -5.94 -8.89 16.43
CA ALA A 45 -7.00 -8.07 17.00
C ALA A 45 -6.83 -6.53 16.84
N PRO A 46 -6.49 -6.02 15.64
CA PRO A 46 -6.59 -4.59 15.39
C PRO A 46 -8.03 -4.11 15.59
N GLN A 47 -8.17 -2.86 16.03
CA GLN A 47 -9.50 -2.25 16.16
C GLN A 47 -10.18 -2.16 14.80
N HIS A 48 -9.44 -1.75 13.77
CA HIS A 48 -9.97 -1.56 12.43
C HIS A 48 -8.88 -1.74 11.38
N ILE A 49 -9.14 -2.52 10.34
CA ILE A 49 -8.34 -2.54 9.11
C ILE A 49 -9.12 -1.92 7.95
N TYR A 50 -8.56 -0.84 7.42
CA TYR A 50 -8.91 -0.31 6.11
C TYR A 50 -8.04 -0.98 5.06
N PHE A 51 -8.62 -1.33 3.92
CA PHE A 51 -7.84 -1.83 2.81
C PHE A 51 -8.41 -1.36 1.48
N THR A 52 -7.53 -1.23 0.48
CA THR A 52 -7.90 -0.63 -0.81
C THR A 52 -7.79 -1.62 -1.96
N GLY A 53 -8.46 -1.31 -3.06
CA GLY A 53 -8.46 -2.10 -4.29
C GLY A 53 -9.50 -1.58 -5.26
N ARG A 54 -9.63 -2.25 -6.42
CA ARG A 54 -10.51 -1.78 -7.51
C ARG A 54 -11.85 -2.52 -7.61
N ASN A 55 -12.02 -3.61 -6.87
CA ASN A 55 -13.12 -4.54 -7.10
C ASN A 55 -13.79 -4.91 -5.77
N GLN A 56 -15.03 -4.45 -5.60
CA GLN A 56 -15.84 -4.74 -4.41
C GLN A 56 -16.00 -6.25 -4.17
N LYS A 57 -16.27 -7.06 -5.21
CA LYS A 57 -16.43 -8.51 -5.05
C LYS A 57 -15.17 -9.18 -4.49
N ALA A 58 -13.99 -8.75 -4.93
CA ALA A 58 -12.73 -9.26 -4.39
C ALA A 58 -12.53 -8.82 -2.94
N ALA A 59 -12.97 -7.62 -2.58
CA ALA A 59 -12.96 -7.15 -1.20
C ALA A 59 -13.94 -7.91 -0.31
N ASP A 60 -15.13 -8.23 -0.80
CA ASP A 60 -16.15 -8.98 -0.07
C ASP A 60 -15.65 -10.38 0.32
N ILE A 61 -14.89 -11.03 -0.57
CA ILE A 61 -14.23 -12.32 -0.27
C ILE A 61 -13.27 -12.15 0.91
N VAL A 62 -12.38 -11.15 0.87
CA VAL A 62 -11.43 -10.88 1.97
C VAL A 62 -12.16 -10.58 3.28
N ILE A 63 -13.25 -9.81 3.23
CA ILE A 63 -14.05 -9.47 4.40
C ILE A 63 -14.70 -10.72 5.00
N ASN A 64 -15.29 -11.58 4.17
CA ASN A 64 -15.96 -12.79 4.64
C ASN A 64 -14.96 -13.78 5.25
N ASP A 65 -13.80 -13.96 4.62
CA ASP A 65 -12.73 -14.83 5.14
C ASP A 65 -12.28 -14.35 6.53
N ILE A 66 -12.03 -13.05 6.69
CA ILE A 66 -11.55 -12.49 7.96
C ILE A 66 -12.66 -12.50 9.02
N LYS A 67 -13.91 -12.21 8.67
CA LYS A 67 -15.03 -12.28 9.63
C LYS A 67 -15.24 -13.70 10.18
N ALA A 68 -14.93 -14.73 9.39
CA ALA A 68 -15.00 -16.11 9.84
C ALA A 68 -13.87 -16.44 10.85
N GLU A 69 -12.66 -15.92 10.64
CA GLU A 69 -11.49 -16.21 11.49
C GLU A 69 -11.30 -15.23 12.65
N SER A 70 -11.77 -14.00 12.52
CA SER A 70 -11.50 -12.85 13.40
C SER A 70 -12.72 -11.91 13.47
N PRO A 71 -13.87 -12.38 14.00
CA PRO A 71 -15.15 -11.65 13.93
C PRO A 71 -15.17 -10.31 14.68
N GLY A 72 -14.21 -10.05 15.57
CA GLY A 72 -14.10 -8.80 16.31
C GLY A 72 -13.35 -7.69 15.59
N VAL A 73 -12.79 -7.94 14.40
CA VAL A 73 -12.03 -6.94 13.63
C VAL A 73 -12.95 -6.19 12.69
N GLU A 74 -13.03 -4.87 12.85
CA GLU A 74 -13.74 -4.01 11.89
C GLU A 74 -12.96 -3.92 10.58
N LEU A 75 -13.67 -4.03 9.47
CA LEU A 75 -13.09 -4.01 8.12
C LEU A 75 -13.80 -2.98 7.26
N THR A 76 -13.03 -2.12 6.59
CA THR A 76 -13.58 -1.18 5.61
C THR A 76 -12.78 -1.20 4.33
N PHE A 77 -13.48 -1.55 3.25
CA PHE A 77 -12.93 -1.46 1.92
C PHE A 77 -13.06 -0.04 1.37
N LEU A 78 -11.94 0.51 0.89
CA LEU A 78 -11.90 1.80 0.20
C LEU A 78 -11.59 1.54 -1.28
N GLU A 79 -12.63 1.61 -2.11
CA GLU A 79 -12.45 1.46 -3.56
C GLU A 79 -11.58 2.59 -4.12
N MET A 80 -10.48 2.20 -4.77
CA MET A 80 -9.48 3.10 -5.31
C MET A 80 -8.83 2.49 -6.56
N ASP A 81 -8.87 3.25 -7.66
CA ASP A 81 -8.05 3.03 -8.84
C ASP A 81 -6.81 3.92 -8.77
N PHE A 82 -5.65 3.30 -8.52
CA PHE A 82 -4.38 3.99 -8.33
C PHE A 82 -3.83 4.62 -9.63
N SER A 83 -4.47 4.35 -10.78
CA SER A 83 -4.19 5.06 -12.03
C SER A 83 -4.95 6.39 -12.16
N SER A 84 -5.71 6.79 -11.13
CA SER A 84 -6.51 8.02 -11.10
C SER A 84 -6.39 8.73 -9.76
N LEU A 85 -5.74 9.88 -9.71
CA LEU A 85 -5.59 10.67 -8.48
C LEU A 85 -6.95 11.14 -7.94
N GLU A 86 -7.92 11.39 -8.82
CA GLU A 86 -9.30 11.66 -8.42
C GLU A 86 -9.92 10.46 -7.68
N SER A 87 -9.77 9.24 -8.21
CA SER A 87 -10.26 8.03 -7.55
C SER A 87 -9.58 7.80 -6.19
N VAL A 88 -8.25 7.99 -6.12
CA VAL A 88 -7.49 7.90 -4.87
C VAL A 88 -8.01 8.92 -3.84
N LYS A 89 -8.21 10.18 -4.25
CA LYS A 89 -8.77 11.22 -3.39
C LYS A 89 -10.17 10.85 -2.86
N ALA A 90 -11.05 10.41 -3.76
CA ALA A 90 -12.42 10.06 -3.43
C ALA A 90 -12.47 8.87 -2.47
N GLY A 91 -11.61 7.88 -2.67
CA GLY A 91 -11.50 6.73 -1.78
C GLY A 91 -10.96 7.10 -0.40
N ILE A 92 -9.86 7.86 -0.34
CA ILE A 92 -9.21 8.16 0.94
C ILE A 92 -10.00 9.18 1.78
N ASN A 93 -10.80 10.06 1.16
CA ASN A 93 -11.74 10.92 1.88
C ASN A 93 -12.80 10.14 2.69
N LYS A 94 -12.96 8.83 2.44
CA LYS A 94 -13.83 7.95 3.23
C LYS A 94 -13.11 7.33 4.44
N PHE A 95 -11.81 7.57 4.62
CA PHE A 95 -11.10 7.21 5.84
C PHE A 95 -11.65 8.05 6.99
N ALA A 96 -12.18 7.38 8.01
CA ALA A 96 -13.02 8.01 9.04
C ALA A 96 -12.56 7.64 10.46
N HIS A 97 -11.25 7.74 10.72
CA HIS A 97 -10.68 7.72 12.07
C HIS A 97 -9.84 8.96 12.34
N ASP A 98 -9.73 9.30 13.61
CA ASP A 98 -8.84 10.32 14.11
C ASP A 98 -7.47 9.76 14.57
N ARG A 99 -7.23 8.48 14.24
CA ARG A 99 -6.03 7.68 14.50
C ARG A 99 -5.66 6.82 13.28
N LEU A 100 -4.36 6.67 13.02
CA LEU A 100 -3.80 5.69 12.09
C LEU A 100 -2.42 5.24 12.58
N ASP A 101 -2.27 3.96 12.93
CA ASP A 101 -1.03 3.42 13.50
C ASP A 101 -0.13 2.79 12.43
N ILE A 102 -0.71 2.12 11.44
CA ILE A 102 0.05 1.43 10.38
C ILE A 102 -0.52 1.83 9.03
N LEU A 103 0.31 2.46 8.19
CA LEU A 103 0.06 2.68 6.78
C LEU A 103 1.01 1.81 5.94
N MET A 104 0.48 0.79 5.26
CA MET A 104 1.23 -0.05 4.34
C MET A 104 0.90 0.30 2.89
N CYS A 105 1.81 1.00 2.23
CA CYS A 105 1.77 1.29 0.80
C CYS A 105 2.25 0.07 0.01
N ASN A 106 1.34 -0.84 -0.32
CA ASN A 106 1.59 -2.11 -1.01
C ASN A 106 1.09 -2.16 -2.46
N ALA A 107 0.06 -1.39 -2.83
CA ALA A 107 -0.51 -1.42 -4.18
C ALA A 107 0.56 -1.14 -5.25
N GLY A 108 0.72 -2.05 -6.20
CA GLY A 108 1.71 -1.87 -7.26
C GLY A 108 1.46 -2.75 -8.46
N VAL A 109 1.97 -2.32 -9.60
CA VAL A 109 2.00 -3.09 -10.83
C VAL A 109 3.43 -3.34 -11.29
N MET A 110 3.63 -4.46 -11.97
CA MET A 110 4.89 -4.82 -12.58
C MET A 110 4.71 -5.29 -14.01
N ALA A 111 5.62 -4.86 -14.90
CA ALA A 111 5.71 -5.34 -16.28
C ALA A 111 4.41 -5.17 -17.09
N VAL A 112 3.61 -4.14 -16.81
CA VAL A 112 2.44 -3.81 -17.63
C VAL A 112 2.86 -3.09 -18.92
N PRO A 113 2.09 -3.17 -20.02
CA PRO A 113 2.41 -2.46 -21.26
C PRO A 113 2.63 -0.95 -21.05
N PRO A 114 3.40 -0.28 -21.92
CA PRO A 114 3.51 1.19 -21.92
C PRO A 114 2.14 1.84 -21.97
N ALA A 115 1.90 2.76 -21.04
CA ALA A 115 0.64 3.50 -20.93
C ALA A 115 0.85 4.73 -20.05
N VAL A 116 -0.09 5.66 -20.16
CA VAL A 116 -0.29 6.74 -19.19
C VAL A 116 -1.53 6.47 -18.34
N SER A 117 -1.49 6.95 -17.10
CA SER A 117 -2.60 6.99 -16.15
C SER A 117 -3.67 7.98 -16.62
N LYS A 118 -4.81 8.01 -15.93
CA LYS A 118 -5.90 8.96 -16.24
C LYS A 118 -5.47 10.43 -16.07
N ASP A 119 -4.45 10.67 -15.26
CA ASP A 119 -3.87 11.99 -14.99
C ASP A 119 -2.66 12.33 -15.90
N GLY A 120 -2.37 11.47 -16.89
CA GLY A 120 -1.31 11.68 -17.86
C GLY A 120 0.10 11.42 -17.34
N PHE A 121 0.25 10.56 -16.33
CA PHE A 121 1.56 10.11 -15.82
C PHE A 121 1.88 8.70 -16.32
N GLU A 122 3.15 8.35 -16.49
CA GLU A 122 3.57 6.97 -16.77
C GLU A 122 2.95 6.01 -15.75
N VAL A 123 2.40 4.89 -16.24
CA VAL A 123 1.50 4.03 -15.46
C VAL A 123 2.14 3.46 -14.18
N HIS A 124 3.42 3.09 -14.18
CA HIS A 124 4.11 2.60 -12.99
C HIS A 124 4.39 3.74 -12.02
N PHE A 125 4.82 4.89 -12.51
CA PHE A 125 5.02 6.08 -11.67
C PHE A 125 3.72 6.52 -10.99
N ALA A 126 2.61 6.54 -11.74
CA ALA A 126 1.30 6.88 -11.21
C ALA A 126 0.87 5.93 -10.08
N ILE A 127 0.88 4.61 -10.36
CA ILE A 127 0.34 3.60 -9.44
C ILE A 127 1.29 3.34 -8.26
N ASN A 128 2.57 3.08 -8.53
CA ASN A 128 3.50 2.59 -7.51
C ASN A 128 4.06 3.72 -6.63
N HIS A 129 4.04 4.96 -7.13
CA HIS A 129 4.66 6.10 -6.44
C HIS A 129 3.68 7.26 -6.18
N LEU A 130 3.14 7.90 -7.22
CA LEU A 130 2.39 9.15 -7.08
C LEU A 130 1.10 8.99 -6.26
N ALA A 131 0.34 7.92 -6.50
CA ALA A 131 -0.85 7.60 -5.71
C ALA A 131 -0.52 7.38 -4.23
N HIS A 132 0.58 6.70 -3.91
CA HIS A 132 1.04 6.50 -2.54
C HIS A 132 1.51 7.80 -1.88
N ALA A 133 2.27 8.62 -2.60
CA ALA A 133 2.70 9.94 -2.11
C ALA A 133 1.50 10.81 -1.75
N MET A 134 0.45 10.79 -2.57
CA MET A 134 -0.81 11.49 -2.30
C MET A 134 -1.52 10.95 -1.06
N ILE A 135 -1.63 9.63 -0.89
CA ILE A 135 -2.24 9.00 0.29
C ILE A 135 -1.49 9.39 1.56
N ILE A 136 -0.15 9.26 1.55
CA ILE A 136 0.70 9.63 2.68
C ILE A 136 0.50 11.11 3.02
N HIS A 137 0.55 12.00 2.03
CA HIS A 137 0.38 13.44 2.25
C HIS A 137 -0.99 13.76 2.87
N GLN A 138 -2.07 13.13 2.41
CA GLN A 138 -3.42 13.37 2.95
C GLN A 138 -3.63 12.80 4.34
N LEU A 139 -2.98 11.69 4.67
CA LEU A 139 -3.06 11.06 6.00
C LEU A 139 -1.98 11.55 6.96
N LEU A 140 -1.03 12.36 6.50
CA LEU A 140 0.05 12.88 7.33
C LEU A 140 -0.44 13.57 8.62
N PRO A 141 -1.53 14.37 8.60
CA PRO A 141 -2.06 14.97 9.83
C PRO A 141 -2.51 13.92 10.86
N VAL A 142 -3.24 12.87 10.44
CA VAL A 142 -3.73 11.83 11.36
C VAL A 142 -2.59 10.91 11.83
N LEU A 143 -1.64 10.59 10.96
CA LEU A 143 -0.43 9.85 11.33
C LEU A 143 0.38 10.61 12.39
N SER A 144 0.60 11.91 12.18
CA SER A 144 1.36 12.77 13.10
C SER A 144 0.65 12.90 14.45
N LYS A 145 -0.66 13.19 14.44
CA LYS A 145 -1.49 13.21 15.65
C LYS A 145 -1.43 11.89 16.41
N THR A 146 -1.45 10.76 15.69
CA THR A 146 -1.35 9.44 16.32
C THR A 146 0.01 9.23 16.98
N ALA A 147 1.09 9.67 16.33
CA ALA A 147 2.46 9.53 16.81
C ALA A 147 2.75 10.38 18.07
N GLU A 148 1.99 11.45 18.29
CA GLU A 148 2.06 12.25 19.51
C GLU A 148 1.35 11.59 20.70
N ALA A 149 0.51 10.57 20.47
CA ALA A 149 -0.21 9.89 21.55
C ALA A 149 0.75 9.03 22.40
N PRO A 150 0.53 8.93 23.72
CA PRO A 150 1.34 8.08 24.59
C PRO A 150 1.36 6.63 24.13
N ASN A 151 2.54 5.99 24.19
CA ASN A 151 2.74 4.59 23.79
C ASN A 151 2.29 4.28 22.34
N SER A 152 2.34 5.28 21.45
CA SER A 152 2.14 5.07 20.01
C SER A 152 3.46 4.67 19.34
N ASP A 153 3.34 3.87 18.28
CA ASP A 153 4.45 3.46 17.41
C ASP A 153 3.91 3.45 15.97
N VAL A 154 3.87 4.64 15.37
CA VAL A 154 3.27 4.85 14.05
C VAL A 154 4.27 4.46 12.96
N ARG A 155 3.81 3.66 12.00
CA ARG A 155 4.65 3.16 10.90
C ARG A 155 4.05 3.46 9.54
N VAL A 156 4.85 4.06 8.67
CA VAL A 156 4.57 4.15 7.23
C VAL A 156 5.52 3.18 6.52
N ILE A 157 4.97 2.16 5.89
CA ILE A 157 5.71 1.06 5.26
C ILE A 157 5.47 1.15 3.75
N CYS A 158 6.52 1.46 2.99
CA CYS A 158 6.46 1.46 1.53
C CYS A 158 7.02 0.14 0.99
N LEU A 159 6.15 -0.70 0.44
CA LEU A 159 6.57 -1.95 -0.18
C LEU A 159 7.25 -1.64 -1.51
N THR A 160 8.47 -2.16 -1.66
CA THR A 160 9.27 -2.07 -2.89
C THR A 160 9.52 -3.47 -3.44
N SER A 161 10.55 -3.64 -4.26
CA SER A 161 11.02 -4.95 -4.73
C SER A 161 12.52 -4.90 -4.94
N GLU A 162 13.19 -6.04 -5.01
CA GLU A 162 14.60 -6.15 -5.39
C GLU A 162 14.95 -5.44 -6.72
N GLY A 163 13.93 -5.17 -7.57
CA GLY A 163 14.09 -4.36 -8.78
C GLY A 163 14.55 -2.93 -8.53
N TRP A 164 14.41 -2.39 -7.30
CA TRP A 164 14.98 -1.10 -6.93
C TRP A 164 16.50 -1.04 -7.20
N LYS A 165 17.22 -2.16 -7.07
CA LYS A 165 18.67 -2.23 -7.32
C LYS A 165 19.07 -1.91 -8.76
N GLY A 166 18.12 -1.96 -9.69
CA GLY A 166 18.32 -1.67 -11.11
C GLY A 166 17.85 -0.27 -11.54
N HIS A 167 17.51 0.62 -10.61
CA HIS A 167 17.07 1.98 -10.98
C HIS A 167 18.23 2.78 -11.64
N PRO A 168 17.95 3.73 -12.54
CA PRO A 168 18.95 4.63 -13.11
C PRO A 168 19.70 5.40 -12.02
N SER A 169 21.01 5.65 -12.20
CA SER A 169 21.84 6.35 -11.21
C SER A 169 21.37 7.78 -10.89
N GLY A 170 20.65 8.43 -11.84
CA GLY A 170 20.04 9.74 -11.66
C GLY A 170 18.69 9.75 -10.94
N GLY A 171 18.18 8.58 -10.53
CA GLY A 171 16.87 8.44 -9.90
C GLY A 171 15.72 8.54 -10.92
N VAL A 172 14.61 9.13 -10.49
CA VAL A 172 13.41 9.30 -11.32
C VAL A 172 13.63 10.40 -12.36
N LEU A 173 13.37 10.08 -13.64
CA LEU A 173 13.37 10.98 -14.78
C LEU A 173 12.07 11.78 -14.81
N TYR A 174 11.95 12.78 -13.92
CA TYR A 174 10.76 13.62 -13.77
C TYR A 174 10.34 14.37 -15.04
N ASP A 175 11.25 14.61 -15.99
CA ASP A 175 10.91 15.21 -17.29
C ASP A 175 10.22 14.22 -18.24
N LYS A 176 10.29 12.91 -17.96
CA LYS A 176 9.70 11.84 -18.77
C LYS A 176 8.48 11.17 -18.15
N VAL A 177 8.11 11.49 -16.90
CA VAL A 177 6.97 10.86 -16.21
C VAL A 177 5.61 11.22 -16.83
N ARG A 178 5.53 12.13 -17.80
CA ARG A 178 4.31 12.43 -18.57
C ARG A 178 4.28 11.78 -19.95
N THR A 179 5.08 10.74 -20.16
CA THR A 179 5.13 9.96 -21.40
C THR A 179 4.93 8.49 -21.08
N GLU A 180 4.54 7.69 -22.08
CA GLU A 180 4.41 6.24 -21.93
C GLU A 180 5.77 5.54 -21.73
N LYS A 181 6.88 6.26 -21.95
CA LYS A 181 8.26 5.74 -22.02
C LYS A 181 8.40 4.54 -23.00
N GLY A 182 7.63 4.54 -24.08
CA GLY A 182 7.71 3.56 -25.15
C GLY A 182 9.09 3.56 -25.82
N GLY A 183 9.59 2.38 -26.18
CA GLY A 183 10.91 2.22 -26.83
C GLY A 183 12.10 2.07 -25.88
N MET A 184 11.89 2.10 -24.56
CA MET A 184 12.95 1.72 -23.62
C MET A 184 13.18 0.20 -23.65
N PRO A 185 14.43 -0.27 -23.86
CA PRO A 185 14.73 -1.68 -24.12
C PRO A 185 14.49 -2.60 -22.92
N VAL A 186 14.32 -2.05 -21.72
CA VAL A 186 14.08 -2.81 -20.49
C VAL A 186 13.00 -2.09 -19.67
N TRP A 187 11.99 -2.82 -19.19
CA TRP A 187 10.94 -2.29 -18.33
C TRP A 187 11.46 -1.61 -17.06
N LEU A 188 12.64 -2.01 -16.57
CA LEU A 188 13.35 -1.39 -15.44
C LEU A 188 13.58 0.12 -15.64
N TYR A 189 13.83 0.56 -16.88
CA TYR A 189 14.01 1.99 -17.18
C TYR A 189 12.70 2.79 -17.10
N ARG A 190 11.54 2.15 -17.00
CA ARG A 190 10.28 2.88 -16.79
C ARG A 190 10.06 3.29 -15.33
N TYR A 191 10.69 2.59 -14.39
CA TYR A 191 10.65 2.89 -12.95
C TYR A 191 11.62 3.99 -12.50
N GLY A 192 12.47 4.49 -13.41
CA GLY A 192 13.31 5.68 -13.23
C GLY A 192 13.12 6.61 -14.40
#